data_AF-A0A925ZP14-F1
#
_entry.id   AF-A0A925ZP14-F1
#
_cell.length_a   1.000
_cell.length_b   1.000
_cell.length_c   1.000
_cell.angle_alpha   90.00
_cell.angle_beta   90.00
_cell.angle_gamma   90.00
#
_symmetry.space_group_name_H-M   'P 1'
#
loop_
_entity.id
_entity.type
_entity.pdbx_description
1 polymer ?
#
loop_
_entity_poly.entity_id
_entity_poly.type
_entity_poly.pdbx_seq_one_letter_code
_entity_poly.pdbx_strand_id
1 'polypeptide(L)'
;MRDLVRHGRTRAMLVDLAADKGLAGIGRAARAADLEIRVVYLSNAEEYWRLYPERFRRDLVALPMPDDAVVLRTLLIWKVNRDYRYNVQRADNLRAWLAESWVGNVYHITYARPDADPLAVNSFETTGWPSEAPSSLRSAARKKIRELAAVGHGVSE
;
A
#
# COMPACT_ATOMS: atom_id res chain seq x y z
N MET A 1 1.11 7.67 26.06
CA MET A 1 2.51 7.67 25.58
C MET A 1 3.55 7.49 26.70
N ARG A 2 3.55 8.29 27.78
CA ARG A 2 4.54 8.18 28.87
C ARG A 2 4.74 6.76 29.39
N ASP A 3 3.66 6.02 29.64
CA ASP A 3 3.76 4.66 30.19
C ASP A 3 4.27 3.64 29.17
N LEU A 4 3.95 3.80 27.88
CA LEU A 4 4.51 2.95 26.82
C LEU A 4 6.03 3.08 26.78
N VAL A 5 6.54 4.30 26.89
CA VAL A 5 7.98 4.58 26.93
C VAL A 5 8.61 4.00 28.19
N ARG A 6 8.03 4.28 29.37
CA ARG A 6 8.55 3.80 30.66
C ARG A 6 8.62 2.28 30.75
N HIS A 7 7.69 1.57 30.14
CA HIS A 7 7.64 0.12 30.15
C HIS A 7 8.31 -0.52 28.92
N GLY A 8 9.10 0.23 28.14
CA GLY A 8 9.87 -0.31 27.01
C GLY A 8 9.02 -0.82 25.84
N ARG A 9 7.77 -0.34 25.71
CA ARG A 9 6.81 -0.68 24.64
C ARG A 9 6.93 0.24 23.43
N THR A 10 7.98 1.05 23.36
CA THR A 10 8.31 1.91 22.22
C THR A 10 9.75 1.66 21.83
N ARG A 11 10.01 1.46 20.54
CA ARG A 11 11.36 1.22 20.00
C ARG A 11 11.58 2.08 18.76
N ALA A 12 12.63 2.89 18.77
CA ALA A 12 13.11 3.53 17.57
C ALA A 12 13.98 2.54 16.79
N MET A 13 13.70 2.38 15.50
CA MET A 13 14.40 1.42 14.64
C MET A 13 14.79 2.10 13.33
N LEU A 14 16.02 1.86 12.86
CA LEU A 14 16.43 2.25 11.52
C LEU A 14 15.89 1.21 10.53
N VAL A 15 14.97 1.63 9.69
CA VAL A 15 14.29 0.77 8.72
C VAL A 15 14.27 1.45 7.38
N ASP A 16 14.80 0.78 6.36
CA ASP A 16 14.48 1.05 4.97
C ASP A 16 13.31 0.16 4.56
N LEU A 17 12.23 0.79 4.08
CA LEU A 17 10.99 0.13 3.65
C LEU A 17 11.18 -0.73 2.39
N ALA A 18 12.23 -0.46 1.59
CA ALA A 18 12.53 -1.20 0.37
C ALA A 18 13.58 -2.32 0.57
N ALA A 19 14.28 -2.32 1.71
CA ALA A 19 15.30 -3.31 2.04
C ALA A 19 14.70 -4.61 2.59
N ASP A 20 15.55 -5.63 2.78
CA ASP A 20 15.15 -7.00 3.14
C ASP A 20 15.07 -7.28 4.65
N LYS A 21 15.51 -6.35 5.50
CA LYS A 21 15.57 -6.53 6.96
C LYS A 21 14.44 -5.85 7.71
N GLY A 22 14.01 -4.68 7.27
CA GLY A 22 13.13 -3.77 8.01
C GLY A 22 11.75 -4.34 8.31
N LEU A 23 10.83 -4.20 7.34
CA LEU A 23 9.45 -4.69 7.48
C LEU A 23 9.38 -6.20 7.73
N ALA A 24 10.20 -6.99 7.02
CA ALA A 24 10.27 -8.43 7.24
C ALA A 24 10.69 -8.80 8.67
N GLY A 25 11.65 -8.07 9.26
CA GLY A 25 12.08 -8.27 10.64
C GLY A 25 10.99 -7.94 11.64
N ILE A 26 10.27 -6.83 11.44
CA ILE A 26 9.10 -6.45 12.24
C ILE A 26 8.03 -7.55 12.17
N GLY A 27 7.71 -8.03 10.96
CA GLY A 27 6.72 -9.10 10.77
C GLY A 27 7.11 -10.42 11.42
N ARG A 28 8.41 -10.78 11.47
CA ARG A 28 8.89 -11.96 12.20
C ARG A 28 8.80 -11.77 13.71
N ALA A 29 9.22 -10.61 14.21
CA ALA A 29 9.19 -10.31 15.65
C ALA A 29 7.76 -10.27 16.19
N ALA A 30 6.83 -9.67 15.45
CA ALA A 30 5.42 -9.62 15.83
C ALA A 30 4.81 -11.03 15.94
N ARG A 31 5.05 -11.91 14.96
CA ARG A 31 4.62 -13.32 15.01
C ARG A 31 5.23 -14.09 16.17
N ALA A 32 6.53 -13.92 16.40
CA ALA A 32 7.22 -14.60 17.50
C ALA A 32 6.69 -14.18 18.89
N ALA A 33 6.09 -12.99 18.96
CA ALA A 33 5.46 -12.45 20.17
C ALA A 33 3.94 -12.68 20.22
N ASP A 34 3.35 -13.39 19.25
CA ASP A 34 1.89 -13.55 19.09
C ASP A 34 1.14 -12.20 19.09
N LEU A 35 1.69 -11.22 18.36
CA LEU A 35 1.14 -9.87 18.26
C LEU A 35 0.63 -9.58 16.85
N GLU A 36 -0.56 -9.00 16.80
CA GLU A 36 -1.13 -8.42 15.59
C GLU A 36 -0.72 -6.94 15.43
N ILE A 37 -0.47 -6.54 14.18
CA ILE A 37 -0.23 -5.14 13.82
C ILE A 37 -1.57 -4.52 13.41
N ARG A 38 -2.09 -3.63 14.26
CA ARG A 38 -3.39 -2.97 14.05
C ARG A 38 -3.31 -1.73 13.15
N VAL A 39 -2.16 -1.05 13.15
CA VAL A 39 -1.94 0.18 12.38
C VAL A 39 -0.53 0.19 11.79
N VAL A 40 -0.42 0.49 10.49
CA VAL A 40 0.85 0.83 9.84
C VAL A 40 0.77 2.25 9.31
N TYR A 41 1.61 3.15 9.82
CA TYR A 41 1.71 4.52 9.35
C TYR A 41 2.91 4.68 8.42
N LEU A 42 2.67 5.08 7.17
CA LEU A 42 3.71 5.19 6.13
C LEU A 42 4.09 6.64 5.81
N SER A 43 3.42 7.63 6.40
CA SER A 43 3.53 9.03 5.96
C SER A 43 3.29 9.11 4.43
N ASN A 44 4.06 9.93 3.72
CA ASN A 44 4.05 10.03 2.26
C ASN A 44 5.16 9.21 1.58
N ALA A 45 5.78 8.26 2.29
CA ALA A 45 6.94 7.51 1.78
C ALA A 45 6.66 6.82 0.42
N GLU A 46 5.42 6.39 0.22
CA GLU A 46 4.98 5.71 -1.00
C GLU A 46 5.04 6.60 -2.26
N GLU A 47 5.05 7.93 -2.13
CA GLU A 47 5.13 8.87 -3.27
C GLU A 47 6.54 8.98 -3.88
N TYR A 48 7.56 8.52 -3.16
CA TYR A 48 8.97 8.63 -3.60
C TYR A 48 9.38 7.52 -4.57
N TRP A 49 8.55 6.49 -4.75
CA TRP A 49 8.81 5.43 -5.72
C TRP A 49 7.92 5.58 -6.96
N ARG A 50 8.55 5.57 -8.14
CA ARG A 50 7.80 5.48 -9.41
C ARG A 50 6.94 4.22 -9.47
N LEU A 51 7.55 3.10 -9.04
CA LEU A 51 6.92 1.80 -8.88
C LEU A 51 7.33 1.24 -7.52
N TYR A 52 6.39 0.63 -6.80
CA TYR A 52 6.63 0.00 -5.53
C TYR A 52 7.74 -1.04 -5.65
N PRO A 53 8.75 -1.01 -4.77
CA PRO A 53 9.72 -2.09 -4.65
C PRO A 53 8.99 -3.41 -4.38
N GLU A 54 9.36 -4.48 -5.07
CA GLU A 54 8.73 -5.80 -4.89
C GLU A 54 8.82 -6.27 -3.43
N ARG A 55 9.96 -6.00 -2.79
CA ARG A 55 10.18 -6.33 -1.38
C ARG A 55 9.24 -5.57 -0.46
N PHE A 56 9.07 -4.27 -0.67
CA PHE A 56 8.11 -3.47 0.08
C PHE A 56 6.70 -4.06 -0.01
N ARG A 57 6.22 -4.38 -1.23
CA ARG A 57 4.90 -4.98 -1.44
C ARG A 57 4.74 -6.30 -0.69
N ARG A 58 5.69 -7.21 -0.90
CA ARG A 58 5.69 -8.54 -0.28
C ARG A 58 5.70 -8.44 1.24
N ASP A 59 6.60 -7.63 1.79
CA ASP A 59 6.84 -7.58 3.22
C ASP A 59 5.71 -6.83 3.95
N LEU A 60 5.12 -5.81 3.32
CA LEU A 60 3.95 -5.11 3.86
C LEU A 60 2.72 -6.03 3.93
N VAL A 61 2.43 -6.78 2.86
CA VAL A 61 1.34 -7.77 2.82
C VAL A 61 1.58 -8.90 3.83
N ALA A 62 2.85 -9.25 4.08
CA ALA A 62 3.24 -10.29 5.01
C ALA A 62 3.32 -9.82 6.47
N LEU A 63 2.93 -8.60 6.82
CA LEU A 63 2.76 -8.23 8.23
C LEU A 63 1.55 -8.97 8.82
N PRO A 64 1.59 -9.41 10.10
CA PRO A 64 0.44 -10.03 10.77
C PRO A 64 -0.64 -8.98 11.08
N MET A 65 -1.31 -8.50 10.03
CA MET A 65 -2.40 -7.51 10.10
C MET A 65 -3.74 -8.23 9.88
N PRO A 66 -4.65 -8.26 10.86
CA PRO A 66 -6.02 -8.75 10.65
C PRO A 66 -6.76 -7.91 9.60
N ASP A 67 -7.88 -8.39 9.07
CA ASP A 67 -8.63 -7.73 7.99
C ASP A 67 -9.15 -6.32 8.33
N ASP A 68 -9.33 -6.03 9.61
CA ASP A 68 -9.78 -4.74 10.13
C ASP A 68 -8.63 -3.83 10.61
N ALA A 69 -7.38 -4.28 10.50
CA ALA A 69 -6.22 -3.41 10.65
C ALA A 69 -6.19 -2.35 9.53
N VAL A 70 -5.50 -1.24 9.79
CA VAL A 70 -5.48 -0.11 8.86
C VAL A 70 -4.06 0.31 8.49
N VAL A 71 -3.90 0.70 7.23
CA VAL A 71 -2.74 1.45 6.78
C VAL A 71 -3.14 2.92 6.66
N LEU A 72 -2.37 3.77 7.33
CA LEU A 72 -2.50 5.22 7.29
C LEU A 72 -1.33 5.78 6.48
N ARG A 73 -1.65 6.60 5.48
CA ARG A 73 -0.67 7.27 4.64
C ARG A 73 -1.10 8.70 4.37
N THR A 74 -0.19 9.49 3.84
CA THR A 74 -0.46 10.84 3.35
C THR A 74 -0.09 10.96 1.87
N LEU A 75 -0.78 11.84 1.16
CA LEU A 75 -0.44 12.24 -0.21
C LEU A 75 -0.26 13.75 -0.25
N LEU A 76 0.77 14.23 -0.95
CA LEU A 76 1.02 15.66 -1.07
C LEU A 76 -0.11 16.36 -1.84
N ILE A 77 -0.58 17.49 -1.29
CA ILE A 77 -1.49 18.42 -1.96
C ILE A 77 -0.89 19.82 -2.03
N TRP A 78 0.42 19.89 -2.31
CA TRP A 78 1.19 21.13 -2.24
C TRP A 78 0.61 22.28 -3.06
N LYS A 79 0.02 21.95 -4.21
CA LYS A 79 -0.60 22.91 -5.14
C LYS A 79 -1.93 23.47 -4.65
N VAL A 80 -2.55 22.87 -3.64
CA VAL A 80 -3.87 23.26 -3.10
C VAL A 80 -3.67 24.15 -1.87
N ASN A 81 -2.96 23.66 -0.85
CA ASN A 81 -2.79 24.37 0.41
C ASN A 81 -1.42 24.15 1.08
N ARG A 82 -0.41 23.64 0.34
CA ARG A 82 0.92 23.31 0.88
C ARG A 82 0.89 22.28 2.04
N ASP A 83 -0.13 21.42 2.05
CA ASP A 83 -0.31 20.40 3.07
C ASP A 83 -0.40 18.98 2.47
N TYR A 84 -0.89 18.03 3.25
CA TYR A 84 -1.14 16.65 2.94
C TYR A 84 -2.63 16.32 2.98
N ARG A 85 -3.04 15.33 2.20
CA ARG A 85 -4.30 14.61 2.43
C ARG A 85 -4.02 13.27 3.09
N TYR A 86 -4.79 12.93 4.12
CA TYR A 86 -4.71 11.68 4.85
C TYR A 86 -5.56 10.61 4.15
N ASN A 87 -5.03 9.40 4.06
CA ASN A 87 -5.73 8.26 3.53
C ASN A 87 -5.66 7.09 4.49
N VAL A 88 -6.83 6.55 4.83
CA VAL A 88 -6.98 5.31 5.61
C VAL A 88 -7.39 4.20 4.64
N GLN A 89 -6.81 3.02 4.79
CA GLN A 89 -7.18 1.85 4.02
C GLN A 89 -7.12 0.60 4.88
N ARG A 90 -8.17 -0.24 4.82
CA ARG A 90 -8.17 -1.53 5.50
C ARG A 90 -7.13 -2.50 4.93
N ALA A 91 -6.59 -3.37 5.79
CA ALA A 91 -5.52 -4.29 5.42
C ALA A 91 -5.96 -5.34 4.39
N ASP A 92 -7.20 -5.84 4.46
CA ASP A 92 -7.76 -6.74 3.45
C ASP A 92 -7.86 -6.08 2.07
N ASN A 93 -8.35 -4.85 2.03
CA ASN A 93 -8.42 -4.03 0.83
C ASN A 93 -7.00 -3.80 0.28
N LEU A 94 -6.04 -3.39 1.12
CA LEU A 94 -4.65 -3.24 0.70
C LEU A 94 -4.08 -4.53 0.10
N ARG A 95 -4.31 -5.69 0.73
CA ARG A 95 -3.87 -7.00 0.21
C ARG A 95 -4.44 -7.27 -1.17
N ALA A 96 -5.74 -7.01 -1.38
CA ALA A 96 -6.36 -7.15 -2.69
C ALA A 96 -5.70 -6.25 -3.74
N TRP A 97 -5.46 -4.98 -3.41
CA TRP A 97 -4.74 -4.05 -4.29
C TRP A 97 -3.31 -4.49 -4.60
N LEU A 98 -2.55 -4.97 -3.60
CA LEU A 98 -1.17 -5.38 -3.79
C LEU A 98 -1.02 -6.78 -4.43
N ALA A 99 -2.09 -7.57 -4.50
CA ALA A 99 -2.13 -8.81 -5.28
C ALA A 99 -2.13 -8.55 -6.80
N GLU A 100 -2.58 -7.38 -7.23
CA GLU A 100 -2.64 -6.99 -8.63
C GLU A 100 -1.28 -6.54 -9.16
N SER A 101 -0.74 -7.24 -10.15
CA SER A 101 0.57 -6.95 -10.75
C SER A 101 0.65 -5.59 -11.46
N TRP A 102 -0.50 -5.04 -11.87
CA TRP A 102 -0.57 -3.72 -12.52
C TRP A 102 -0.62 -2.56 -11.51
N VAL A 103 -0.83 -2.83 -10.23
CA VAL A 103 -0.81 -1.80 -9.19
C VAL A 103 0.64 -1.41 -8.95
N GLY A 104 1.10 -0.36 -9.61
CA GLY A 104 2.50 0.07 -9.55
C GLY A 104 2.81 1.00 -8.41
N ASN A 105 1.87 1.84 -7.96
CA ASN A 105 2.11 2.87 -6.95
C ASN A 105 0.82 3.27 -6.23
N VAL A 106 0.95 4.16 -5.25
CA VAL A 106 -0.14 4.62 -4.39
C VAL A 106 -1.29 5.30 -5.14
N TYR A 107 -1.02 5.89 -6.30
CA TYR A 107 -2.04 6.57 -7.10
C TYR A 107 -2.99 5.62 -7.83
N HIS A 108 -2.56 4.38 -8.07
CA HIS A 108 -3.48 3.35 -8.54
C HIS A 108 -4.50 2.99 -7.46
N ILE A 109 -4.04 2.87 -6.20
CA ILE A 109 -4.88 2.55 -5.04
C ILE A 109 -5.83 3.70 -4.72
N THR A 110 -5.33 4.94 -4.78
CA THR A 110 -6.08 6.15 -4.40
C THR A 110 -6.67 6.87 -5.62
N TYR A 111 -7.04 6.13 -6.66
CA TYR A 111 -7.56 6.70 -7.91
C TYR A 111 -8.87 7.49 -7.70
N ALA A 112 -9.73 7.01 -6.78
CA ALA A 112 -11.03 7.59 -6.45
C ALA A 112 -10.96 8.62 -5.30
N ARG A 113 -9.77 9.14 -4.99
CA ARG A 113 -9.61 10.18 -3.97
C ARG A 113 -10.48 11.41 -4.32
N PRO A 114 -11.13 12.06 -3.34
CA PRO A 114 -11.92 13.25 -3.59
C PRO A 114 -11.03 14.45 -3.97
N ASP A 115 -11.66 15.48 -4.54
CA ASP A 115 -11.01 16.78 -4.70
C ASP A 115 -10.61 17.35 -3.34
N ALA A 116 -9.47 18.04 -3.30
CA ALA A 116 -8.98 18.60 -2.06
C ALA A 116 -9.59 19.99 -1.81
N ASP A 117 -9.98 20.23 -0.57
CA ASP A 117 -10.45 21.51 -0.08
C ASP A 117 -9.26 22.35 0.41
N PRO A 118 -9.04 23.58 -0.11
CA PRO A 118 -7.93 24.42 0.29
C PRO A 118 -8.00 24.93 1.74
N LEU A 119 -9.17 24.89 2.38
CA LEU A 119 -9.38 25.39 3.74
C LEU A 119 -9.50 24.28 4.79
N ALA A 120 -9.56 23.01 4.38
CA ALA A 120 -9.79 21.89 5.29
C ALA A 120 -8.57 21.00 5.50
N VAL A 121 -8.61 20.24 6.60
CA VAL A 121 -7.78 19.03 6.74
C VAL A 121 -8.40 17.96 5.85
N ASN A 122 -7.65 17.56 4.83
CA ASN A 122 -8.15 16.65 3.81
C ASN A 122 -7.97 15.20 4.26
N SER A 123 -9.06 14.44 4.40
CA SER A 123 -9.00 13.01 4.76
C SER A 123 -10.02 12.20 3.98
N PHE A 124 -9.67 10.97 3.60
CA PHE A 124 -10.59 10.04 2.95
C PHE A 124 -10.20 8.59 3.22
N GLU A 125 -11.16 7.67 3.09
CA GLU A 125 -10.92 6.23 3.15
C GLU A 125 -10.87 5.64 1.75
N THR A 126 -9.94 4.73 1.50
CA THR A 126 -9.98 3.87 0.30
C THR A 126 -10.86 2.67 0.58
N THR A 127 -12.08 2.69 0.06
CA THR A 127 -13.05 1.58 0.17
C THR A 127 -13.22 0.80 -1.13
N GLY A 128 -12.83 1.38 -2.27
CA GLY A 128 -12.93 0.74 -3.59
C GLY A 128 -11.99 -0.45 -3.75
N TRP A 129 -12.41 -1.42 -4.57
CA TRP A 129 -11.66 -2.63 -4.86
C TRP A 129 -10.84 -2.49 -6.16
N PRO A 130 -9.74 -3.24 -6.33
CA PRO A 130 -8.90 -3.14 -7.53
C PRO A 130 -9.66 -3.39 -8.84
N SER A 131 -10.71 -4.23 -8.83
CA SER A 131 -11.57 -4.51 -9.98
C SER A 131 -12.29 -3.27 -10.50
N GLU A 132 -12.62 -2.32 -9.62
CA GLU A 132 -13.34 -1.07 -9.94
C GLU A 132 -12.42 0.01 -10.53
N ALA A 133 -11.10 -0.18 -10.43
CA ALA A 133 -10.13 0.79 -10.90
C ALA A 133 -10.10 0.85 -12.43
N PRO A 134 -10.06 2.04 -13.07
CA PRO A 134 -9.93 2.15 -14.53
C PRO A 134 -8.70 1.43 -15.11
N SER A 135 -7.64 1.29 -14.31
CA SER A 135 -6.42 0.57 -14.70
C SER A 135 -6.61 -0.95 -14.78
N SER A 136 -7.63 -1.53 -14.12
CA SER A 136 -7.95 -2.96 -14.19
C SER A 136 -8.34 -3.36 -15.62
N LEU A 137 -9.16 -2.55 -16.30
CA LEU A 137 -9.58 -2.76 -17.68
C LEU A 137 -8.40 -2.80 -18.64
N ARG A 138 -7.47 -1.85 -18.50
CA ARG A 138 -6.25 -1.80 -19.33
C ARG A 138 -5.35 -3.01 -19.08
N SER A 139 -5.23 -3.44 -17.82
CA SER A 139 -4.47 -4.64 -17.46
C SER A 139 -5.08 -5.90 -18.07
N ALA A 140 -6.41 -6.06 -17.95
CA ALA A 140 -7.15 -7.19 -18.53
C ALA A 140 -7.00 -7.24 -20.07
N ALA A 141 -7.12 -6.11 -20.75
CA ALA A 141 -6.90 -6.02 -22.19
C ALA A 141 -5.47 -6.43 -22.58
N ARG A 142 -4.45 -5.95 -21.86
CA ARG A 142 -3.04 -6.34 -22.11
C ARG A 142 -2.79 -7.82 -21.88
N LYS A 143 -3.39 -8.39 -20.82
CA LYS A 143 -3.30 -9.83 -20.53
C LYS A 143 -3.90 -10.64 -21.68
N LYS A 144 -5.11 -10.28 -22.14
CA LYS A 144 -5.77 -10.93 -23.27
C LYS A 144 -4.95 -10.84 -24.57
N ILE A 145 -4.36 -9.67 -24.87
CA ILE A 145 -3.49 -9.50 -26.03
C ILE A 145 -2.26 -10.44 -25.94
N ARG A 146 -1.64 -10.54 -24.76
CA ARG A 146 -0.48 -11.41 -24.54
C ARG A 146 -0.85 -12.89 -24.69
N GLU A 147 -2.01 -13.30 -24.18
CA GLU A 147 -2.52 -14.67 -24.33
C GLU A 147 -2.78 -15.01 -25.81
N LEU A 148 -3.44 -14.12 -26.56
CA LEU A 148 -3.68 -14.31 -27.99
C LEU A 148 -2.37 -14.38 -28.80
N ALA A 149 -1.38 -13.55 -28.47
CA ALA A 149 -0.07 -13.60 -29.11
C ALA A 149 0.67 -14.90 -28.80
N ALA A 150 0.60 -15.41 -27.56
CA ALA A 150 1.22 -16.69 -27.18
C ALA A 150 0.59 -17.88 -27.91
N VAL A 151 -0.73 -17.86 -28.12
CA VAL A 151 -1.44 -18.88 -28.92
C VAL A 151 -1.06 -18.79 -30.40
N GLY A 152 -0.96 -17.58 -30.96
CA GLY A 152 -0.58 -17.37 -32.37
C GLY A 152 0.83 -17.83 -32.73
N HIS A 153 1.77 -17.82 -31.78
CA HIS A 153 3.13 -18.36 -31.96
C HIS A 153 3.25 -19.87 -31.70
N GLY A 154 2.20 -20.53 -31.21
CA GLY A 154 2.16 -21.97 -30.95
C GLY A 154 1.59 -22.83 -32.08
N VAL A 155 1.26 -22.24 -33.23
CA VAL A 155 0.67 -22.95 -34.40
C VAL A 155 1.65 -22.97 -35.58
N SER A 156 2.95 -23.06 -35.29
CA SER A 156 4.01 -23.14 -36.30
C SER A 156 4.95 -24.30 -35.98
N GLU A 157 4.41 -25.52 -36.08
CA GLU A 157 5.18 -26.75 -36.30
C GLU A 157 4.49 -27.58 -37.39
#